data_AF-A0A7R9TR82-F1
#
_entry.id   AF-A0A7R9TR82-F1
#
_cell.length_a   1.000
_cell.length_b   1.000
_cell.length_c   1.000
_cell.angle_alpha   90.00
_cell.angle_beta   90.00
_cell.angle_gamma   90.00
#
_symmetry.space_group_name_H-M   'P 1'
#
loop_
_entity.id
_entity.type
_entity.pdbx_description
1 polymer ?
#
loop_
_entity_poly.entity_id
_entity_poly.type
_entity_poly.pdbx_seq_one_letter_code
_entity_poly.pdbx_strand_id
1 'polypeptide(L)'
;SAAAARVADALERRVSAEMREPLAFEAVRALDAELAGTTFVAGTAAPTVADVLLLSSVHHTLSALAIEDRATVASLTRWANHVRAAARCGDLFAEVRAATPRVPPPA
;
A
#
# COMPACT_ATOMS: atom_id res chain seq x y z
N SER A 1 6.52 25.50 -11.94
CA SER A 1 6.72 26.92 -11.55
C SER A 1 7.00 26.99 -10.05
N ALA A 2 7.52 28.12 -9.54
CA ALA A 2 7.77 28.29 -8.11
C ALA A 2 6.52 28.07 -7.22
N ALA A 3 5.32 28.27 -7.77
CA ALA A 3 4.06 27.99 -7.08
C ALA A 3 3.81 26.48 -6.91
N ALA A 4 4.08 25.68 -7.93
CA ALA A 4 3.93 24.22 -7.87
C ALA A 4 4.86 23.58 -6.82
N ALA A 5 6.10 24.07 -6.72
CA ALA A 5 7.06 23.61 -5.73
C ALA A 5 6.61 23.91 -4.28
N ARG A 6 6.01 25.10 -4.04
CA ARG A 6 5.47 25.45 -2.71
C ARG A 6 4.26 24.62 -2.32
N VAL A 7 3.41 24.26 -3.28
CA VAL A 7 2.25 23.39 -3.04
C VAL A 7 2.70 21.97 -2.73
N ALA A 8 3.69 21.44 -3.46
CA ALA A 8 4.28 20.13 -3.18
C ALA A 8 4.92 20.10 -1.78
N ASP A 9 5.73 21.10 -1.43
CA ASP A 9 6.37 21.22 -0.12
C ASP A 9 5.36 21.39 1.03
N ALA A 10 4.28 22.16 0.82
CA ALA A 10 3.21 22.29 1.81
C ALA A 10 2.43 20.98 2.01
N LEU A 11 2.19 20.23 0.93
CA LEU A 11 1.58 18.90 0.98
C LEU A 11 2.48 17.90 1.68
N GLU A 12 3.77 17.85 1.36
CA GLU A 12 4.75 16.98 2.03
C GLU A 12 4.82 17.27 3.53
N ARG A 13 4.81 18.55 3.93
CA ARG A 13 4.79 18.95 5.34
C ARG A 13 3.49 18.57 6.05
N ARG A 14 2.34 18.70 5.40
CA ARG A 14 1.04 18.32 5.98
C ARG A 14 0.88 16.80 6.10
N VAL A 15 1.24 16.05 5.07
CA VAL A 15 1.25 14.58 5.09
C VAL A 15 2.22 14.07 6.17
N SER A 16 3.41 14.69 6.28
CA SER A 16 4.39 14.35 7.34
C SER A 16 3.90 14.71 8.75
N ALA A 17 3.00 15.69 8.90
CA ALA A 17 2.41 16.07 10.17
C ALA A 17 1.22 15.18 10.55
N GLU A 18 0.35 14.84 9.61
CA GLU A 18 -0.80 13.94 9.81
C GLU A 18 -0.36 12.49 10.04
N MET A 19 0.71 12.04 9.38
CA MET A 19 1.33 10.74 9.68
C MET A 19 2.02 10.68 11.05
N ARG A 20 2.16 11.83 11.71
CA ARG A 20 2.66 11.96 13.08
C ARG A 20 1.57 11.98 14.13
N GLU A 21 0.30 11.75 13.77
CA GLU A 21 -0.72 11.51 14.79
C GLU A 21 -0.52 10.12 15.42
N PRO A 22 -0.51 10.00 16.76
CA PRO A 22 -0.34 8.72 17.45
C PRO A 22 -1.32 7.63 16.97
N LEU A 23 -2.54 8.03 16.63
CA LEU A 23 -3.60 7.17 16.11
C LEU A 23 -3.26 6.57 14.73
N ALA A 24 -2.58 7.32 13.86
CA ALA A 24 -2.17 6.84 12.56
C ALA A 24 -1.10 5.75 12.69
N PHE A 25 -0.13 5.94 13.60
CA PHE A 25 0.93 4.96 13.83
C PHE A 25 0.43 3.69 14.54
N GLU A 26 -0.52 3.81 15.47
CA GLU A 26 -1.17 2.65 16.09
C GLU A 26 -1.92 1.80 15.06
N ALA A 27 -2.59 2.42 14.08
CA ALA A 27 -3.24 1.68 12.99
C ALA A 27 -2.23 0.93 12.13
N VAL A 28 -1.06 1.52 11.84
CA VAL A 28 0.01 0.84 11.11
C VAL A 28 0.56 -0.35 11.91
N ARG A 29 0.74 -0.20 13.22
CA ARG A 29 1.17 -1.29 14.10
C ARG A 29 0.13 -2.40 14.21
N ALA A 30 -1.15 -2.07 14.25
CA ALA A 30 -2.22 -3.05 14.23
C ALA A 30 -2.19 -3.84 12.92
N LEU A 31 -2.04 -3.15 11.79
CA LEU A 31 -1.90 -3.80 10.48
C LEU A 31 -0.65 -4.70 10.39
N ASP A 32 0.48 -4.28 10.97
CA ASP A 32 1.69 -5.10 11.06
C ASP A 32 1.43 -6.40 11.83
N ALA A 33 0.72 -6.32 12.96
CA ALA A 33 0.36 -7.48 13.78
C ALA A 33 -0.60 -8.43 13.04
N GLU A 34 -1.60 -7.91 12.33
CA GLU A 34 -2.54 -8.70 11.52
C GLU A 34 -1.84 -9.42 10.36
N LEU A 35 -0.80 -8.81 9.79
CA LEU A 35 -0.01 -9.40 8.71
C LEU A 35 1.15 -10.26 9.22
N ALA A 36 1.32 -10.38 10.54
CA ALA A 36 2.34 -11.25 11.13
C ALA A 36 2.03 -12.72 10.81
N GLY A 37 2.92 -13.36 10.05
CA GLY A 37 2.73 -14.75 9.60
C GLY A 37 1.85 -14.91 8.35
N THR A 38 1.27 -13.83 7.83
CA THR A 38 0.44 -13.83 6.64
C THR A 38 1.27 -13.66 5.36
N THR A 39 1.07 -14.53 4.39
CA THR A 39 1.71 -14.45 3.06
C THR A 39 0.93 -13.51 2.12
N PHE A 40 -0.39 -13.70 2.05
CA PHE A 40 -1.35 -12.86 1.32
C PHE A 40 -2.59 -12.65 2.19
N VAL A 41 -3.27 -11.52 2.04
CA VAL A 41 -4.40 -11.09 2.89
C VAL A 41 -5.53 -12.12 2.91
N ALA A 42 -5.79 -12.78 1.78
CA ALA A 42 -6.84 -13.79 1.67
C ALA A 42 -6.42 -15.18 2.21
N GLY A 43 -5.20 -15.34 2.73
CA GLY A 43 -4.67 -16.64 3.15
C GLY A 43 -4.45 -17.64 2.00
N THR A 44 -4.47 -17.16 0.76
CA THR A 44 -4.32 -17.96 -0.46
C THR A 44 -2.84 -18.21 -0.79
N ALA A 45 -2.57 -19.10 -1.75
CA ALA A 45 -1.21 -19.36 -2.25
C ALA A 45 -0.73 -18.32 -3.28
N ALA A 46 -1.65 -17.55 -3.86
CA ALA A 46 -1.38 -16.52 -4.85
C ALA A 46 -1.95 -15.17 -4.38
N PRO A 47 -1.36 -14.03 -4.79
CA PRO A 47 -1.88 -12.71 -4.46
C PRO A 47 -3.24 -12.48 -5.10
N THR A 48 -4.09 -11.77 -4.39
CA THR A 48 -5.39 -11.35 -4.88
C THR A 48 -5.39 -9.85 -5.21
N VAL A 49 -6.49 -9.36 -5.78
CA VAL A 49 -6.72 -7.92 -5.96
C VAL A 49 -6.63 -7.16 -4.63
N ALA A 50 -7.05 -7.77 -3.51
CA ALA A 50 -6.96 -7.15 -2.19
C ALA A 50 -5.50 -6.87 -1.80
N ASP A 51 -4.58 -7.80 -2.09
CA ASP A 51 -3.16 -7.63 -1.83
C ASP A 51 -2.56 -6.47 -2.65
N VAL A 52 -2.94 -6.35 -3.92
CA VAL A 52 -2.45 -5.28 -4.80
C VAL A 52 -2.96 -3.90 -4.35
N LEU A 53 -4.26 -3.81 -4.00
CA LEU A 53 -4.85 -2.56 -3.51
C LEU A 53 -4.23 -2.14 -2.18
N LEU A 54 -4.04 -3.10 -1.26
CA LEU A 54 -3.39 -2.83 0.02
C LEU A 54 -1.92 -2.45 -0.16
N LEU A 55 -1.21 -3.09 -1.10
CA LEU A 55 0.22 -2.83 -1.36
C LEU A 55 0.49 -1.37 -1.71
N SER A 56 -0.37 -0.73 -2.52
CA SER A 56 -0.21 0.69 -2.86
C SER A 56 -0.27 1.58 -1.62
N SER A 57 -1.22 1.32 -0.74
CA SER A 57 -1.40 2.07 0.52
C SER A 57 -0.22 1.84 1.46
N VAL A 58 0.13 0.58 1.69
CA VAL A 58 1.26 0.18 2.55
C VAL A 58 2.59 0.73 2.05
N HIS A 59 2.81 0.75 0.74
CA HIS A 59 4.03 1.32 0.18
C HIS A 59 4.17 2.81 0.48
N HIS A 60 3.08 3.58 0.36
CA HIS A 60 3.09 5.01 0.67
C HIS A 60 3.33 5.24 2.16
N THR A 61 2.62 4.51 3.02
CA THR A 61 2.81 4.54 4.48
C THR A 61 4.25 4.23 4.87
N LEU A 62 4.82 3.10 4.42
CA LEU A 62 6.20 2.73 4.75
C LEU A 62 7.20 3.76 4.25
N SER A 63 6.95 4.40 3.10
CA SER A 63 7.85 5.42 2.55
C SER A 63 7.83 6.71 3.37
N ALA A 64 6.70 7.03 3.99
CA ALA A 64 6.52 8.21 4.83
C ALA A 64 6.92 7.99 6.30
N LEU A 65 7.08 6.74 6.76
CA LEU A 65 7.65 6.44 8.06
C LEU A 65 9.14 6.79 8.13
N ALA A 66 9.55 7.32 9.28
CA ALA A 66 10.95 7.48 9.66
C ALA A 66 11.65 6.11 9.68
N ILE A 67 12.97 6.10 9.45
CA ILE A 67 13.74 4.84 9.32
C ILE A 67 13.66 4.04 10.63
N GLU A 68 13.67 4.74 11.76
CA GLU A 68 13.61 4.16 13.10
C GLU A 68 12.27 3.44 13.34
N ASP A 69 11.18 4.02 12.83
CA ASP A 69 9.83 3.46 12.97
C ASP A 69 9.59 2.27 12.04
N ARG A 70 10.25 2.23 10.87
CA ARG A 70 10.15 1.09 9.93
C ARG A 70 10.60 -0.23 10.55
N ALA A 71 11.58 -0.18 11.46
CA ALA A 71 12.05 -1.36 12.17
C ALA A 71 10.97 -1.98 13.07
N THR A 72 10.01 -1.16 13.53
CA THR A 72 8.91 -1.61 14.40
C THR A 72 7.76 -2.26 13.64
N VAL A 73 7.76 -2.18 12.29
CA VAL A 73 6.73 -2.72 11.39
C VAL A 73 7.33 -3.67 10.35
N ALA A 74 8.11 -4.62 10.86
CA ALA A 74 8.89 -5.57 10.05
C ALA A 74 8.00 -6.55 9.25
N SER A 75 6.87 -6.96 9.81
CA SER A 75 5.94 -7.89 9.15
C SER A 75 5.28 -7.25 7.94
N LEU A 76 4.86 -5.99 8.09
CA LEU A 76 4.28 -5.16 7.05
C LEU A 76 5.29 -4.92 5.92
N THR A 77 6.54 -4.62 6.27
CA THR A 77 7.64 -4.46 5.30
C THR A 77 7.91 -5.77 4.53
N ARG A 78 7.98 -6.89 5.25
CA ARG A 78 8.17 -8.22 4.67
C ARG A 78 7.03 -8.59 3.72
N TRP A 79 5.79 -8.39 4.17
CA TRP A 79 4.59 -8.65 3.38
C TRP A 79 4.57 -7.80 2.10
N ALA A 80 4.84 -6.49 2.19
CA ALA A 80 4.87 -5.60 1.04
C ALA A 80 5.91 -6.01 -0.01
N ASN A 81 7.09 -6.47 0.43
CA ASN A 81 8.12 -6.99 -0.47
C ASN A 81 7.70 -8.32 -1.12
N HIS A 82 7.03 -9.19 -0.36
CA HIS A 82 6.52 -10.46 -0.88
C HIS A 82 5.45 -10.24 -1.96
N VAL A 83 4.44 -9.41 -1.67
CA VAL A 83 3.39 -9.07 -2.65
C VAL A 83 4.00 -8.37 -3.87
N ARG A 84 4.95 -7.46 -3.70
CA ARG A 84 5.63 -6.81 -4.83
C ARG A 84 6.39 -7.82 -5.71
N ALA A 85 7.04 -8.82 -5.11
CA ALA A 85 7.73 -9.86 -5.86
C ALA A 85 6.74 -10.74 -6.63
N ALA A 86 5.60 -11.08 -6.03
CA ALA A 86 4.54 -11.87 -6.66
C ALA A 86 3.77 -11.09 -7.74
N ALA A 87 3.51 -9.80 -7.52
CA ALA A 87 2.78 -8.92 -8.42
C ALA A 87 3.61 -8.42 -9.62
N ARG A 88 4.93 -8.71 -9.66
CA ARG A 88 5.76 -8.48 -10.86
C ARG A 88 5.35 -9.36 -12.06
N CYS A 89 4.41 -10.27 -11.90
CA CYS A 89 3.72 -10.90 -13.01
C CYS A 89 2.62 -9.97 -13.53
N GLY A 90 2.73 -9.53 -14.79
CA GLY A 90 1.76 -8.67 -15.48
C GLY A 90 0.33 -9.21 -15.61
N ASP A 91 0.03 -10.33 -14.94
CA ASP A 91 -1.22 -11.08 -15.00
C ASP A 91 -2.32 -10.51 -14.11
N LEU A 92 -2.01 -9.90 -12.96
CA LEU A 92 -3.05 -9.48 -12.00
C LEU A 92 -3.96 -8.34 -12.52
N PHE A 93 -3.40 -7.38 -13.26
CA PHE A 93 -4.21 -6.37 -13.97
C PHE A 93 -4.89 -6.93 -15.23
N ALA A 94 -4.36 -8.01 -15.83
CA ALA A 94 -5.05 -8.72 -16.89
C ALA A 94 -6.29 -9.46 -16.35
N GLU A 95 -6.17 -10.09 -15.18
CA GLU A 95 -7.27 -10.74 -14.47
C GLU A 95 -8.36 -9.75 -14.04
N VAL A 96 -7.98 -8.59 -13.47
CA VAL A 96 -8.96 -7.54 -13.14
C VAL A 96 -9.71 -7.07 -14.39
N ARG A 97 -9.01 -6.82 -15.50
CA ARG A 97 -9.65 -6.44 -16.77
C ARG A 97 -10.53 -7.54 -17.36
N ALA A 98 -10.16 -8.80 -17.18
CA ALA A 98 -10.95 -9.94 -17.63
C ALA A 98 -12.20 -10.14 -16.77
N ALA A 99 -12.11 -9.88 -15.46
CA ALA A 99 -13.22 -10.01 -14.51
C ALA A 99 -14.18 -8.82 -14.53
N THR A 100 -13.81 -7.68 -15.14
CA THR A 100 -14.68 -6.50 -15.22
C THR A 100 -15.65 -6.65 -16.40
N PRO A 101 -16.98 -6.66 -16.19
CA PRO A 101 -17.94 -6.70 -17.28
C PRO A 101 -17.75 -5.48 -18.19
N ARG A 102 -17.55 -5.70 -19.50
CA ARG A 102 -17.54 -4.60 -20.47
C ARG A 102 -18.97 -4.13 -20.67
N VAL A 103 -19.27 -2.89 -20.25
CA VAL A 103 -20.49 -2.22 -20.67
C VAL A 103 -20.36 -1.97 -22.18
N PRO A 104 -21.27 -2.50 -23.02
CA PRO A 104 -21.25 -2.19 -24.44
C PRO A 104 -21.47 -0.68 -24.64
N PRO A 105 -20.87 -0.07 -25.68
CA PRO A 105 -21.09 1.34 -25.96
C PRO A 105 -22.59 1.60 -26.18
N PRO A 106 -23.12 2.75 -25.74
CA PRO A 106 -24.49 3.12 -26.03
C PRO A 106 -24.70 3.19 -27.54
N ALA A 107 -25.87 2.69 -27.98
CA ALA A 107 -26.27 2.60 -29.39
C ALA A 107 -26.39 3.97 -30.07
#